data_AF-X0S3P6-F1
#
_entry.id   AF-X0S3P6-F1
#
_cell.length_a   1.000
_cell.length_b   1.000
_cell.length_c   1.000
_cell.angle_alpha   90.00
_cell.angle_beta   90.00
_cell.angle_gamma   90.00
#
_symmetry.space_group_name_H-M   'P 1'
#
loop_
_entity.id
_entity.type
_entity.pdbx_description
1 polymer ?
#
loop_
_entity_poly.entity_id
_entity_poly.type
_entity_poly.pdbx_seq_one_letter_code
_entity_poly.pdbx_strand_id
1 'polypeptide(L)' 'DTLQEFKNLSPGLYLAAMDSAQYYFFTGGGTVLKAIEEGTPYGLEPVQALIENAEQKPK' A
#
# COMPACT_ATOMS: atom_id res chain seq x y z
N ASP A 1 7.94 -13.13 4.38
CA ASP A 1 7.97 -11.82 3.71
C ASP A 1 6.56 -11.58 3.17
N THR A 2 5.90 -10.48 3.54
CA THR A 2 4.49 -10.20 3.16
C THR A 2 4.33 -10.00 1.65
N LEU A 3 5.35 -9.51 0.93
CA LEU A 3 5.29 -9.39 -0.52
C LEU A 3 5.42 -10.75 -1.22
N GLN A 4 6.27 -11.64 -0.69
CA GLN A 4 6.36 -13.00 -1.19
C GLN A 4 5.03 -13.74 -1.02
N GLU A 5 4.36 -13.56 0.12
CA GLU A 5 3.04 -14.14 0.36
C GLU A 5 1.98 -13.58 -0.60
N PHE A 6 1.98 -12.26 -0.80
CA PHE A 6 1.09 -11.63 -1.79
C PHE A 6 1.32 -12.18 -3.20
N LYS A 7 2.57 -12.35 -3.63
CA LYS A 7 2.93 -12.96 -4.92
C LYS A 7 2.43 -14.40 -5.03
N ASN A 8 2.53 -15.19 -3.95
CA ASN A 8 2.07 -16.58 -3.93
C ASN A 8 0.54 -16.69 -4.03
N LEU A 9 -0.18 -15.82 -3.32
CA LEU A 9 -1.64 -15.83 -3.25
C LEU A 9 -2.31 -15.18 -4.47
N SER A 10 -1.68 -14.15 -5.06
CA SER A 10 -2.25 -13.39 -6.18
C SER A 10 -1.17 -12.95 -7.18
N PRO A 11 -0.57 -13.91 -7.91
CA PRO A 11 0.55 -13.62 -8.81
C PRO A 11 0.19 -12.66 -9.94
N GLY A 12 -1.03 -12.73 -10.49
CA GLY A 12 -1.48 -11.84 -11.56
C GLY A 12 -1.59 -10.38 -11.12
N LEU A 13 -2.21 -10.13 -9.96
CA LEU A 13 -2.32 -8.78 -9.41
C LEU A 13 -0.95 -8.25 -8.98
N TYR A 14 -0.11 -9.10 -8.38
CA TYR A 14 1.25 -8.74 -8.03
C TYR A 14 2.04 -8.23 -9.24
N LEU A 15 2.02 -8.98 -10.36
CA LEU A 15 2.69 -8.57 -11.60
C LEU A 15 2.11 -7.28 -12.19
N ALA A 16 0.79 -7.15 -12.23
CA ALA A 16 0.13 -5.95 -12.74
C ALA A 16 0.43 -4.70 -11.88
N ALA A 17 0.52 -4.87 -10.57
CA ALA A 17 0.84 -3.79 -9.63
C ALA A 17 2.33 -3.40 -9.66
N MET A 18 3.23 -4.35 -9.91
CA MET A 18 4.67 -4.07 -10.01
C MET A 18 5.01 -3.09 -11.15
N ASP A 19 4.32 -3.19 -12.28
CA ASP A 19 4.59 -2.34 -13.47
C ASP A 19 3.73 -1.07 -13.52
N SER A 20 2.95 -0.79 -12.47
CA SER A 20 1.98 0.30 -12.47
C SER A 20 2.32 1.36 -11.42
N ALA A 21 2.48 2.61 -11.87
CA ALA A 21 2.67 3.77 -11.00
C ALA A 21 1.45 4.08 -10.10
N GLN A 22 0.31 3.43 -10.34
CA GLN A 22 -0.90 3.57 -9.53
C GLN A 22 -0.85 2.78 -8.22
N TYR A 23 0.12 1.88 -8.04
CA TYR A 23 0.25 1.05 -6.86
C TYR A 23 1.51 1.41 -6.07
N TYR A 24 1.37 1.40 -4.74
CA TYR A 24 2.48 1.54 -3.81
C TYR A 24 2.50 0.34 -2.86
N PHE A 25 3.67 -0.28 -2.71
CA PHE A 25 3.85 -1.43 -1.84
C PHE A 25 4.35 -1.01 -0.46
N PHE A 26 3.56 -1.29 0.57
CA PHE A 26 4.01 -1.19 1.95
C PHE A 26 4.83 -2.43 2.32
N THR A 27 6.09 -2.22 2.68
CA THR A 27 6.98 -3.27 3.18
C THR A 27 7.10 -3.17 4.70
N GLY A 28 6.87 -4.26 5.43
CA GLY A 28 6.95 -4.31 6.89
C GLY A 28 5.72 -4.95 7.51
N GLY A 29 5.93 -5.97 8.36
CA GLY A 29 4.83 -6.73 8.95
C GLY A 29 3.88 -5.88 9.79
N GLY A 30 4.39 -4.90 10.54
CA GLY A 30 3.58 -4.03 11.39
C GLY A 30 2.55 -3.19 10.63
N THR A 31 2.93 -2.61 9.48
CA THR A 31 2.03 -1.80 8.66
C THR A 31 0.89 -2.62 8.07
N VAL A 32 1.19 -3.83 7.59
CA VAL A 32 0.18 -4.76 7.06
C VAL A 32 -0.79 -5.19 8.15
N LEU A 33 -0.27 -5.57 9.33
CA LEU A 33 -1.12 -5.96 10.46
C LEU A 33 -2.01 -4.81 10.91
N LYS A 34 -1.50 -3.58 10.94
CA LYS A 34 -2.28 -2.39 11.31
C LYS A 34 -3.42 -2.12 10.33
N ALA A 35 -3.16 -2.22 9.02
CA ALA A 35 -4.21 -2.07 8.01
C ALA A 35 -5.29 -3.17 8.09
N ILE A 36 -4.89 -4.40 8.46
CA ILE A 36 -5.83 -5.51 8.70
C ILE A 36 -6.65 -5.25 9.97
N GLU A 37 -6.01 -4.83 11.07
CA GLU A 37 -6.66 -4.50 12.33
C GLU A 37 -7.72 -3.40 12.17
N GLU A 38 -7.41 -2.36 11.40
CA GLU A 38 -8.31 -1.23 11.13
C GLU A 38 -9.35 -1.53 10.04
N GLY A 39 -9.18 -2.63 9.28
CA GLY A 39 -10.02 -2.97 8.15
C GLY A 39 -9.88 -2.00 6.96
N THR A 40 -8.88 -1.13 6.96
CA THR A 40 -8.65 -0.11 5.95
C THR A 40 -7.18 0.33 5.91
N PRO A 41 -6.59 0.58 4.72
CA PRO A 41 -5.25 1.16 4.61
C PRO A 41 -5.25 2.70 4.83
N TYR A 42 -6.40 3.36 4.78
CA TYR A 42 -6.49 4.83 4.87
C TYR A 42 -6.28 5.39 6.28
N GLY A 43 -6.24 4.52 7.30
CA GLY A 43 -5.87 4.89 8.67
C GLY A 43 -4.35 5.01 8.88
N LEU A 44 -3.53 4.54 7.94
CA LEU A 44 -2.08 4.59 8.05
C LEU A 44 -1.55 6.02 7.86
N GLU A 45 -0.74 6.51 8.81
CA GLU A 45 -0.15 7.86 8.76
C GLU A 45 0.56 8.17 7.43
N PRO A 46 1.36 7.26 6.83
CA PRO A 46 1.98 7.52 5.53
C PRO A 46 0.96 7.67 4.39
N VAL A 47 -0.16 6.95 4.44
CA VAL A 47 -1.22 7.05 3.43
C VAL A 47 -1.94 8.39 3.57
N GLN A 48 -2.23 8.81 4.80
CA GLN A 48 -2.84 10.11 5.07
C GLN A 48 -1.94 11.25 4.58
N ALA A 49 -0.65 11.22 4.91
CA ALA A 49 0.32 12.22 4.45
C ALA A 49 0.40 12.30 2.92
N LEU A 50 0.29 11.17 2.20
CA LEU A 50 0.28 11.17 0.74
C LEU A 50 -1.00 11.81 0.17
N ILE A 51 -2.17 11.55 0.77
CA ILE A 51 -3.44 12.16 0.38
C ILE A 51 -3.39 13.67 0.60
N GLU A 52 -2.96 14.12 1.77
CA GLU A 52 -2.83 15.54 2.11
C GLU A 52 -1.86 16.27 1.17
N ASN A 53 -0.72 15.64 0.82
CA ASN A 53 0.22 16.20 -0.15
C ASN A 53 -0.36 16.26 -1.57
N ALA A 54 -1.19 15.28 -1.97
CA ALA A 54 -1.84 15.30 -3.28
C ALA A 54 -2.90 16.40 -3.39
N GLU A 55 -3.59 16.74 -2.29
CA GLU A 55 -4.55 17.84 -2.24
C GLU A 55 -3.88 19.22 -2.29
N GLN A 56 -2.67 19.32 -1.77
CA GLN A 56 -1.84 20.51 -1.91
C GLN A 56 -1.31 20.60 -3.35
N LYS A 57 -2.04 21.33 -4.21
CA LYS A 57 -1.55 21.64 -5.57
C LYS A 57 -0.11 22.15 -5.49
N PRO A 58 0.82 21.62 -6.30
CA PRO A 58 2.18 22.15 -6.33
C PRO A 58 2.11 23.65 -6.64
N LYS A 59 2.77 24.45 -5.79
CA LYS A 59 2.87 25.91 -5.96
C LYS A 59 3.66 26.26 -7.23
#